data_AF-A0A4C9D7X4-F1
#
_entry.id   AF-A0A4C9D7X4-F1
#
_cell.length_a   1.000
_cell.length_b   1.000
_cell.length_c   1.000
_cell.angle_alpha   90.00
_cell.angle_beta   90.00
_cell.angle_gamma   90.00
#
_symmetry.space_group_name_H-M   'P 1'
#
loop_
_entity.id
_entity.type
_entity.pdbx_description
1 polymer ?
#
loop_
_entity_poly.entity_id
_entity_poly.type
_entity_poly.pdbx_seq_one_letter_code
_entity_poly.pdbx_strand_id
1 'polypeptide(L)'
;MPGKIAVEVAYALPEKQYMQRVTLQEGATVEEAIRASGLLELRTDIDLTKNKVGIYSRPAKLSDSVHDGDRVEIYRPLIADPKELRRQRAEKSANK
;
A
#
# COMPACT_ATOMS: atom_id res chain seq x y z
N MET A 1 -6.40 -13.05 -27.29
CA MET A 1 -5.89 -13.41 -25.95
C MET A 1 -5.53 -12.10 -25.29
N PRO A 2 -6.01 -11.80 -24.07
CA PRO A 2 -5.54 -10.59 -23.38
C PRO A 2 -4.01 -10.65 -23.24
N GLY A 3 -3.34 -9.54 -23.52
CA GLY A 3 -1.90 -9.45 -23.37
C GLY A 3 -1.47 -9.71 -21.92
N LYS A 4 -0.21 -10.04 -21.69
CA LYS A 4 0.38 -9.98 -20.35
C LYS A 4 1.05 -8.63 -20.18
N ILE A 5 0.78 -7.97 -19.06
CA ILE A 5 1.37 -6.68 -18.68
C ILE A 5 2.27 -6.88 -17.46
N ALA A 6 3.40 -6.20 -17.43
CA ALA A 6 4.31 -6.17 -16.30
C ALA A 6 4.12 -4.86 -15.53
N VAL A 7 3.76 -4.98 -14.26
CA VAL A 7 3.47 -3.83 -13.37
C VAL A 7 4.42 -3.90 -12.19
N GLU A 8 4.90 -2.75 -11.74
CA GLU A 8 5.69 -2.62 -10.52
C GLU A 8 4.81 -2.16 -9.37
N VAL A 9 4.80 -2.91 -8.27
CA VAL A 9 4.14 -2.49 -7.03
C VAL A 9 5.19 -2.08 -6.02
N ALA A 10 5.12 -0.84 -5.55
CA ALA A 10 6.04 -0.26 -4.59
C ALA A 10 5.31 0.13 -3.31
N TYR A 11 5.90 -0.24 -2.17
CA TYR A 11 5.47 0.18 -0.84
C TYR A 11 6.64 0.79 -0.08
N ALA A 12 6.59 2.10 0.15
CA ALA A 12 7.67 2.84 0.79
C ALA A 12 7.39 3.07 2.28
N LEU A 13 8.12 2.38 3.15
CA LEU A 13 8.21 2.68 4.58
C LEU A 13 9.44 3.55 4.88
N PRO A 14 9.47 4.30 5.99
CA PRO A 14 10.63 5.10 6.39
C PRO A 14 11.91 4.27 6.55
N GLU A 15 11.76 3.03 7.01
CA GLU A 15 12.87 2.13 7.30
C GLU A 15 13.24 1.24 6.11
N LYS A 16 12.27 0.97 5.22
CA LYS A 16 12.45 0.04 4.11
C LYS A 16 11.48 0.29 2.97
N GLN A 17 11.98 0.23 1.75
CA GLN A 17 11.16 0.21 0.55
C GLN A 17 11.01 -1.22 0.05
N TYR A 18 9.78 -1.62 -0.24
CA TYR A 18 9.47 -2.86 -0.94
C TYR A 18 9.09 -2.52 -2.37
N MET A 19 9.66 -3.25 -3.33
CA MET A 19 9.32 -3.15 -4.75
C MET A 19 9.21 -4.55 -5.31
N GLN A 20 8.04 -4.87 -5.86
CA GLN A 20 7.76 -6.17 -6.43
C GLN A 20 7.24 -6.00 -7.86
N ARG A 21 7.88 -6.70 -8.81
CA ARG A 21 7.37 -6.81 -10.17
C ARG A 21 6.38 -7.95 -10.24
N VAL A 22 5.22 -7.70 -10.84
CA VAL A 22 4.16 -8.66 -11.06
C VAL A 22 3.75 -8.66 -12.52
N THR A 23 3.40 -9.83 -13.03
CA THR A 23 2.85 -9.97 -14.38
C THR A 23 1.37 -10.33 -14.27
N LEU A 24 0.53 -9.49 -14.85
CA LEU A 24 -0.92 -9.61 -14.81
C LEU A 24 -1.48 -9.73 -16.23
N GLN A 25 -2.78 -10.01 -16.32
CA GLN A 25 -3.48 -9.89 -17.59
C GLN A 25 -3.76 -8.42 -17.90
N GLU A 26 -3.73 -8.09 -19.18
CA GLU A 26 -4.14 -6.79 -19.67
C GLU A 26 -5.58 -6.48 -19.24
N GLY A 27 -5.81 -5.26 -18.75
CA GLY A 27 -7.08 -4.86 -18.14
C GLY A 27 -7.18 -5.16 -16.65
N ALA A 28 -6.13 -5.73 -16.02
CA ALA A 28 -6.06 -5.86 -14.58
C ALA A 28 -6.13 -4.50 -13.89
N THR A 29 -6.54 -4.53 -12.63
CA THR A 29 -6.72 -3.35 -11.78
C THR A 29 -5.54 -3.14 -10.82
N VAL A 30 -5.44 -1.94 -10.27
CA VAL A 30 -4.49 -1.61 -9.21
C VAL A 30 -4.60 -2.58 -8.04
N GLU A 31 -5.82 -2.94 -7.63
CA GLU A 31 -6.04 -3.90 -6.55
C GLU A 31 -5.46 -5.27 -6.86
N GLU A 32 -5.71 -5.79 -8.06
CA GLU A 32 -5.19 -7.09 -8.51
C GLU A 32 -3.68 -7.08 -8.58
N ALA A 33 -3.06 -5.98 -9.02
CA ALA A 33 -1.62 -5.83 -9.01
C ALA A 33 -1.04 -5.93 -7.60
N ILE A 34 -1.65 -5.24 -6.64
CA ILE A 34 -1.21 -5.28 -5.25
C ILE A 34 -1.41 -6.68 -4.65
N ARG A 35 -2.55 -7.33 -4.92
CA ARG A 35 -2.80 -8.70 -4.46
C ARG A 35 -1.78 -9.69 -5.05
N ALA A 36 -1.52 -9.61 -6.35
CA ALA A 36 -0.53 -10.47 -7.02
C ALA A 36 0.91 -10.24 -6.54
N SER A 37 1.20 -9.06 -5.99
CA SER A 37 2.54 -8.76 -5.46
C SER A 37 2.85 -9.47 -4.15
N GLY A 38 1.84 -10.04 -3.47
CA GLY A 38 2.01 -10.65 -2.16
C GLY A 38 2.34 -9.64 -1.04
N LEU A 39 2.35 -8.33 -1.33
CA LEU A 39 2.62 -7.29 -0.31
C LEU A 39 1.61 -7.32 0.83
N LEU A 40 0.35 -7.63 0.55
CA LEU A 40 -0.70 -7.77 1.56
C LEU A 40 -0.43 -8.92 2.53
N GLU A 41 0.21 -9.99 2.05
CA GLU A 41 0.57 -11.15 2.88
C GLU A 41 1.87 -10.88 3.66
N LEU A 42 2.82 -10.16 3.05
CA LEU A 42 4.08 -9.78 3.68
C LEU A 42 3.91 -8.71 4.78
N ARG A 43 2.88 -7.87 4.66
CA ARG A 43 2.67 -6.69 5.51
C ARG A 43 1.19 -6.55 5.88
N THR A 44 0.87 -6.95 7.10
CA THR A 44 -0.48 -6.86 7.68
C THR A 44 -0.89 -5.43 8.06
N ASP A 45 0.01 -4.47 7.97
CA ASP A 45 -0.25 -3.04 8.16
C ASP A 45 -0.73 -2.32 6.89
N ILE A 46 -0.72 -3.01 5.74
CA ILE A 46 -1.30 -2.47 4.51
C ILE A 46 -2.81 -2.73 4.55
N ASP A 47 -3.58 -1.65 4.64
CA ASP A 47 -5.04 -1.68 4.56
C ASP A 47 -5.48 -0.88 3.33
N LEU A 48 -5.78 -1.55 2.22
CA LEU A 48 -6.18 -0.89 0.97
C LEU A 48 -7.43 -0.02 1.10
N THR A 49 -8.24 -0.21 2.14
CA THR A 49 -9.41 0.66 2.40
C THR A 49 -9.02 2.03 2.97
N LYS A 50 -7.83 2.13 3.60
CA LYS A 50 -7.31 3.35 4.24
C LYS A 50 -6.09 3.93 3.52
N ASN A 51 -5.28 3.06 2.94
CA ASN A 51 -4.09 3.42 2.19
C ASN A 51 -4.50 4.11 0.88
N LYS A 52 -3.90 5.26 0.61
CA LYS A 52 -4.00 5.86 -0.71
C LYS A 52 -3.09 5.09 -1.66
N VAL A 53 -3.52 4.93 -2.89
CA VAL A 53 -2.71 4.34 -3.95
C VAL A 53 -2.50 5.36 -5.07
N GLY A 54 -1.43 5.19 -5.82
CA GLY A 54 -1.15 5.99 -6.98
C GLY A 54 -0.47 5.20 -8.08
N ILE A 55 -0.53 5.71 -9.30
CA ILE A 55 0.25 5.21 -10.44
C ILE A 55 1.18 6.33 -10.87
N TYR A 56 2.50 6.10 -10.89
CA TYR A 56 3.50 7.10 -11.28
C TYR A 56 3.33 8.47 -10.58
N SER A 57 3.29 8.47 -9.25
CA SER A 57 3.06 9.68 -8.43
C SER A 57 1.74 10.42 -8.71
N ARG A 58 0.78 9.79 -9.42
CA ARG A 58 -0.57 10.30 -9.60
C ARG A 58 -1.55 9.53 -8.72
N PRO A 59 -2.49 10.20 -8.04
CA PRO A 59 -3.53 9.49 -7.28
C PRO A 59 -4.34 8.58 -8.21
N ALA A 60 -4.55 7.34 -7.79
CA ALA A 60 -5.34 6.35 -8.50
C ALA A 60 -6.32 5.67 -7.54
N LYS A 61 -7.34 5.02 -8.09
CA LYS A 61 -8.25 4.16 -7.34
C LYS A 61 -7.84 2.70 -7.48
N LEU A 62 -8.25 1.89 -6.52
CA LEU A 62 -8.06 0.43 -6.57
C LEU A 62 -8.71 -0.21 -7.80
N SER A 63 -9.82 0.37 -8.27
CA SER A 63 -10.58 -0.06 -9.45
C SER A 63 -9.99 0.42 -10.77
N ASP A 64 -8.98 1.29 -10.76
CA ASP A 64 -8.40 1.81 -11.99
C ASP A 64 -7.58 0.71 -12.67
N SER A 65 -7.64 0.64 -13.99
CA SER A 65 -6.87 -0.33 -14.78
C SER A 65 -5.40 0.08 -14.84
N VAL A 66 -4.52 -0.92 -14.73
CA VAL A 66 -3.08 -0.78 -14.89
C VAL A 66 -2.64 -1.23 -16.29
N HIS A 67 -1.58 -0.62 -16.79
CA HIS A 67 -0.99 -0.89 -18.10
C HIS A 67 0.43 -1.43 -17.98
N ASP A 68 0.96 -1.94 -19.08
CA ASP A 68 2.34 -2.43 -19.11
C ASP A 68 3.34 -1.32 -18.78
N GLY A 69 4.26 -1.61 -17.86
CA GLY A 69 5.22 -0.66 -17.34
C GLY A 69 4.67 0.27 -16.26
N ASP A 70 3.41 0.16 -15.84
CA ASP A 70 2.89 1.00 -14.75
C ASP A 70 3.57 0.70 -13.41
N ARG A 71 3.74 1.76 -12.60
CA ARG A 71 4.21 1.65 -11.22
C ARG A 71 3.12 2.05 -10.24
N VAL A 72 2.54 1.06 -9.58
CA VAL A 72 1.59 1.20 -8.49
C VAL A 72 2.35 1.49 -7.19
N GLU A 73 2.04 2.62 -6.56
CA GLU A 73 2.60 3.05 -5.29
C GLU A 73 1.53 3.00 -4.20
N ILE A 74 1.84 2.31 -3.10
CA ILE A 74 0.98 2.24 -1.91
C ILE A 74 1.49 3.28 -0.91
N TYR A 75 0.69 4.32 -0.65
CA TYR A 75 1.00 5.33 0.35
C TYR A 75 0.53 4.91 1.74
N ARG A 76 1.24 5.38 2.76
CA ARG A 76 0.86 5.15 4.16
C ARG A 76 -0.34 6.02 4.55
N PRO A 77 -1.28 5.51 5.36
CA PRO A 77 -2.27 6.37 5.97
C PRO A 77 -1.55 7.36 6.89
N LEU A 78 -2.00 8.62 6.88
CA LEU A 78 -1.57 9.60 7.89
C LEU A 78 -2.07 9.10 9.24
N ILE A 79 -1.16 8.58 10.07
CA ILE A 79 -1.44 8.30 11.48
C ILE A 79 -1.55 9.66 12.17
N ALA A 80 -2.70 10.31 12.01
CA ALA A 80 -3.16 11.31 12.93
C ALA A 80 -4.12 10.61 13.89
N ASP A 81 -3.58 9.82 14.83
CA ASP A 81 -4.35 9.44 16.00
C ASP A 81 -3.75 10.08 17.27
N PRO A 82 -4.20 11.29 17.62
CA PRO A 82 -3.80 12.00 18.83
C PRO A 82 -4.31 11.32 20.12
N LYS A 83 -5.09 10.24 20.03
CA LYS A 83 -5.90 9.72 21.15
C LYS A 83 -5.20 8.61 21.94
N GLU A 84 -4.31 7.82 21.34
CA GLU A 84 -3.58 6.76 22.06
C GLU A 84 -2.36 7.26 22.83
N LEU A 85 -1.68 8.31 22.34
CA LEU A 85 -0.53 8.93 23.00
C LEU A 85 -0.87 9.59 24.35
N ARG A 86 -2.17 9.86 24.60
CA ARG A 86 -2.68 10.37 25.88
C ARG A 86 -2.86 9.27 26.94
N ARG A 87 -3.10 8.01 26.56
CA ARG A 87 -3.38 6.94 27.54
C ARG A 87 -2.10 6.44 28.24
N GLN A 88 -0.98 6.34 27.51
CA GLN A 88 0.27 5.81 28.09
C GLN A 88 1.02 6.78 29.01
N ARG A 89 0.63 8.05 29.11
CA ARG A 89 1.26 9.01 30.04
C ARG A 89 0.62 9.05 31.42
N ALA A 90 -0.59 8.51 31.60
CA ALA A 90 -1.30 8.56 32.88
C ALA A 90 -0.90 7.42 33.84
N GLU A 91 -0.34 6.31 33.35
CA GLU A 91 -0.12 5.11 34.17
C GLU A 91 1.27 5.04 34.84
N LYS A 92 2.21 5.96 34.53
CA LYS A 92 3.58 5.91 35.10
C LYS A 92 3.79 6.73 36.39
N SER A 93 2.75 7.32 36.98
CA SER A 93 2.91 8.26 38.09
C SER A 93 2.19 7.91 39.40
N ALA A 94 1.71 6.68 39.60
CA ALA A 94 0.97 6.32 40.83
C ALA A 94 1.47 5.07 41.56
N ASN A 95 2.68 4.58 41.29
CA ASN A 95 3.32 3.59 42.17
C ASN A 95 4.72 4.07 42.57
N LYS A 96 4.76 5.01 43.50
CA LYS A 96 5.88 5.22 44.40
C LYS A 96 5.34 5.43 45.81
#